data_AF-A0AA43LKK8-F1
#
_entry.id   AF-A0AA43LKK8-F1
#
_cell.length_a   1.000
_cell.length_b   1.000
_cell.length_c   1.000
_cell.angle_alpha   90.00
_cell.angle_beta   90.00
_cell.angle_gamma   90.00
#
_symmetry.space_group_name_H-M   'P 1'
#
loop_
_entity.id
_entity.type
_entity.pdbx_description
1 polymer ?
#
loop_
_entity_poly.entity_id
_entity_poly.type
_entity_poly.pdbx_seq_one_letter_code
_entity_poly.pdbx_strand_id
1 'polypeptide(L)'
;MKRLIITIFLAAVFACVASAQVTIGSTAAPDKAKLLQIDNSGGLGLPRVQLVNTATLQPFITGTPSADDKKAHVGLMVYNLTTTSPFKKGIYVWDGEQWTEAAEGADSGSGGGKKWFYMPAFNLPMETTGSKTFDLYAKYQGQFDAKMGTIYGKKELDYVVVNYDNTVLSVTGITDEGVMSYNVLDTDPSSTAFMTIVFVVKQ
;
A
#
# COMPACT_ATOMS: atom_id res chain seq x y z
N MET A 1 -41.19 -15.15 -57.03
CA MET A 1 -39.87 -14.50 -57.18
C MET A 1 -39.79 -13.13 -56.50
N LYS A 2 -40.68 -12.17 -56.78
CA LYS A 2 -40.63 -10.81 -56.17
C LYS A 2 -40.71 -10.78 -54.63
N ARG A 3 -41.56 -11.62 -54.01
CA ARG A 3 -41.69 -11.70 -52.54
C ARG A 3 -40.47 -12.34 -51.85
N LEU A 4 -39.80 -13.28 -52.51
CA LEU A 4 -38.60 -13.93 -51.99
C LEU A 4 -37.38 -12.97 -51.97
N ILE A 5 -37.28 -12.11 -53.00
CA ILE A 5 -36.24 -11.06 -53.08
C ILE A 5 -36.43 -10.03 -51.96
N ILE A 6 -37.67 -9.63 -51.66
CA ILE A 6 -37.95 -8.66 -50.59
C ILE A 6 -37.59 -9.25 -49.21
N THR A 7 -37.88 -10.52 -48.95
CA THR A 7 -37.54 -11.16 -47.66
C THR A 7 -36.03 -11.30 -47.46
N ILE A 8 -35.28 -11.65 -48.50
CA ILE A 8 -33.81 -11.72 -48.44
C ILE A 8 -33.21 -10.32 -48.23
N PHE A 9 -33.74 -9.31 -48.91
CA PHE A 9 -33.28 -7.93 -48.74
C PHE A 9 -33.55 -7.41 -47.31
N LEU A 10 -34.70 -7.73 -46.73
CA LEU A 10 -35.06 -7.31 -45.38
C LEU A 10 -34.22 -8.03 -44.29
N ALA A 11 -33.87 -9.29 -44.50
CA ALA A 11 -32.98 -10.04 -43.61
C ALA A 11 -31.53 -9.53 -43.67
N ALA A 12 -31.06 -9.07 -44.84
CA ALA A 12 -29.73 -8.49 -45.01
C ALA A 12 -29.57 -7.12 -44.32
N VAL A 13 -30.63 -6.32 -44.24
CA VAL A 13 -30.62 -5.01 -43.54
C VAL A 13 -30.57 -5.17 -42.01
N PHE A 14 -31.03 -6.30 -41.46
CA PHE A 14 -31.05 -6.56 -40.02
C PHE A 14 -29.74 -7.18 -39.48
N ALA A 15 -28.77 -7.50 -40.36
CA ALA A 15 -27.50 -8.11 -39.96
C ALA A 15 -26.42 -7.11 -39.52
N CYS A 16 -26.76 -5.83 -39.30
CA CYS A 16 -25.82 -4.83 -38.83
C CYS A 16 -25.56 -5.01 -37.32
N VAL A 17 -24.53 -5.77 -36.98
CA VAL A 17 -23.98 -5.81 -35.61
C VAL A 17 -23.28 -4.49 -35.32
N ALA A 18 -23.89 -3.66 -34.49
CA ALA A 18 -23.28 -2.45 -33.97
C ALA A 18 -22.30 -2.80 -32.85
N SER A 19 -21.00 -2.80 -33.16
CA SER A 19 -19.94 -2.90 -32.15
C SER A 19 -19.72 -1.53 -31.52
N ALA A 20 -20.20 -1.31 -30.30
CA ALA A 20 -19.97 -0.07 -29.56
C ALA A 20 -18.70 -0.19 -28.70
N GLN A 21 -17.60 0.37 -29.20
CA GLN A 21 -16.43 0.72 -28.39
C GLN A 21 -16.32 2.24 -28.40
N VAL A 22 -16.12 2.84 -27.23
CA VAL A 22 -16.38 4.27 -27.01
C VAL A 22 -15.05 5.02 -26.85
N THR A 23 -14.71 5.84 -27.83
CA THR A 23 -13.80 6.97 -27.63
C THR A 23 -14.62 8.18 -27.23
N ILE A 24 -14.33 8.78 -26.07
CA ILE A 24 -14.97 10.01 -25.61
C ILE A 24 -14.02 11.17 -25.85
N GLY A 25 -14.50 12.22 -26.53
CA GLY A 25 -13.72 13.43 -26.83
C GLY A 25 -13.02 13.43 -28.20
N SER A 26 -12.95 12.28 -28.89
CA SER A 26 -12.31 12.17 -30.19
C SER A 26 -13.14 11.34 -31.16
N THR A 27 -13.01 11.62 -32.45
CA THR A 27 -13.62 10.86 -33.53
C THR A 27 -12.74 9.70 -33.99
N ALA A 28 -11.54 9.54 -33.41
CA ALA A 28 -10.65 8.44 -33.70
C ALA A 28 -11.15 7.14 -33.04
N ALA A 29 -11.00 6.02 -33.75
CA ALA A 29 -11.22 4.71 -33.15
C ALA A 29 -10.31 4.52 -31.92
N PRO A 30 -10.78 3.84 -30.86
CA PRO A 30 -9.96 3.59 -29.69
C PRO A 30 -8.76 2.71 -30.07
N ASP A 31 -7.63 2.90 -29.39
CA ASP A 31 -6.44 2.08 -29.61
C ASP A 31 -6.76 0.60 -29.36
N LYS A 32 -6.04 -0.27 -30.06
CA LYS A 32 -6.17 -1.72 -29.90
C LYS A 32 -6.02 -2.09 -28.41
N ALA A 33 -6.97 -2.87 -27.90
CA ALA A 33 -7.10 -3.29 -26.50
C ALA A 33 -7.63 -2.24 -25.50
N LYS A 34 -8.12 -1.07 -25.93
CA LYS A 34 -8.83 -0.12 -25.06
C LYS A 34 -10.35 -0.25 -25.24
N LEU A 35 -11.05 -0.75 -24.21
CA LEU A 35 -12.52 -0.76 -24.19
C LEU A 35 -13.12 0.63 -23.97
N LEU A 36 -12.40 1.51 -23.28
CA LEU A 36 -12.77 2.89 -23.02
C LEU A 36 -11.53 3.78 -23.17
N GLN A 37 -11.58 4.76 -24.08
CA GLN A 37 -10.53 5.75 -24.30
C GLN A 37 -11.10 7.17 -24.17
N ILE A 38 -10.40 8.03 -23.42
CA ILE A 38 -10.70 9.46 -23.30
C ILE A 38 -9.58 10.22 -24.01
N ASP A 39 -9.91 10.89 -25.11
CA ASP A 39 -8.95 11.58 -25.97
C ASP A 39 -9.37 13.04 -26.12
N ASN A 40 -8.92 13.81 -25.13
CA ASN A 40 -8.90 15.27 -24.96
C ASN A 40 -8.34 15.48 -23.54
N SER A 41 -7.76 16.64 -23.21
CA SER A 41 -7.05 16.92 -21.94
C SER A 41 -7.88 16.83 -20.64
N GLY A 42 -9.04 16.18 -20.64
CA GLY A 42 -9.83 15.86 -19.46
C GLY A 42 -9.43 14.54 -18.80
N GLY A 43 -10.24 14.08 -17.84
CA GLY A 43 -10.04 12.82 -17.14
C GLY A 43 -11.37 12.15 -16.78
N LEU A 44 -11.29 10.99 -16.13
CA LEU A 44 -12.47 10.29 -15.61
C LEU A 44 -12.90 10.91 -14.29
N GLY A 45 -14.06 11.58 -14.28
CA GLY A 45 -14.69 12.03 -13.05
C GLY A 45 -15.29 10.85 -12.28
N LEU A 46 -14.84 10.63 -11.05
CA LEU A 46 -15.45 9.65 -10.15
C LEU A 46 -16.69 10.24 -9.46
N PRO A 47 -17.69 9.41 -9.09
CA PRO A 47 -18.79 9.83 -8.23
C PRO A 47 -18.26 10.43 -6.92
N ARG A 48 -18.66 11.67 -6.64
CA ARG A 48 -18.25 12.42 -5.44
C ARG A 48 -19.25 12.15 -4.32
N VAL A 49 -18.82 11.48 -3.24
CA VAL A 49 -19.69 11.02 -2.14
C VAL A 49 -19.09 11.37 -0.79
N GLN A 50 -19.92 11.49 0.24
CA GLN A 50 -19.47 11.48 1.64
C GLN A 50 -19.60 10.06 2.19
N LEU A 51 -18.47 9.35 2.31
CA LEU A 51 -18.46 8.04 2.96
C LEU A 51 -18.72 8.21 4.46
N VAL A 52 -19.51 7.29 4.99
CA VAL A 52 -20.02 7.35 6.37
C VAL A 52 -19.33 6.33 7.27
N ASN A 53 -19.11 5.11 6.76
CA ASN A 53 -18.50 4.02 7.52
C ASN A 53 -17.57 3.21 6.62
N THR A 54 -16.41 2.82 7.13
CA THR A 54 -15.42 2.06 6.35
C THR A 54 -15.88 0.67 6.01
N ALA A 55 -16.68 0.01 6.86
CA ALA A 55 -17.08 -1.39 6.72
C ALA A 55 -18.50 -1.59 6.12
N THR A 56 -19.14 -0.51 5.66
CA THR A 56 -20.47 -0.58 5.02
C THR A 56 -20.48 0.14 3.68
N LEU A 57 -21.46 -0.20 2.84
CA LEU A 57 -21.70 0.45 1.55
C LEU A 57 -22.52 1.75 1.70
N GLN A 58 -22.52 2.38 2.87
CA GLN A 58 -23.21 3.66 3.06
C GLN A 58 -22.41 4.80 2.40
N PRO A 59 -23.09 5.77 1.76
CA PRO A 59 -24.54 6.01 1.79
C PRO A 59 -25.34 5.31 0.68
N PHE A 60 -24.72 4.46 -0.14
CA PHE A 60 -25.36 3.83 -1.31
C PHE A 60 -26.42 2.80 -0.93
N ILE A 61 -26.13 1.99 0.09
CA ILE A 61 -27.07 1.03 0.66
C ILE A 61 -27.37 1.44 2.10
N THR A 62 -28.63 1.73 2.38
CA THR A 62 -29.10 2.04 3.73
C THR A 62 -29.38 0.75 4.50
N GLY A 63 -28.78 0.58 5.68
CA GLY A 63 -28.92 -0.63 6.51
C GLY A 63 -27.65 -1.49 6.51
N THR A 64 -27.77 -2.73 6.98
CA THR A 64 -26.65 -3.70 6.99
C THR A 64 -26.61 -4.42 5.64
N PRO A 65 -25.62 -4.15 4.77
CA PRO A 65 -25.50 -4.84 3.49
C PRO A 65 -25.26 -6.34 3.73
N SER A 66 -25.90 -7.19 2.92
CA SER A 66 -25.70 -8.63 2.98
C SER A 66 -24.28 -9.01 2.50
N ALA A 67 -23.85 -10.25 2.79
CA ALA A 67 -22.57 -10.74 2.30
C ALA A 67 -22.50 -10.74 0.75
N ASP A 68 -23.64 -10.96 0.09
CA ASP A 68 -23.71 -10.95 -1.37
C ASP A 68 -23.66 -9.52 -1.92
N ASP A 69 -24.32 -8.55 -1.26
CA ASP A 69 -24.21 -7.14 -1.62
C ASP A 69 -22.75 -6.67 -1.52
N LYS A 70 -22.06 -7.04 -0.44
CA LYS A 70 -20.66 -6.68 -0.25
C LYS A 70 -19.76 -7.22 -1.36
N LYS A 71 -19.97 -8.48 -1.78
CA LYS A 71 -19.21 -9.12 -2.87
C LYS A 71 -19.51 -8.54 -4.23
N ALA A 72 -20.77 -8.20 -4.50
CA ALA A 72 -21.20 -7.67 -5.79
C ALA A 72 -20.59 -6.29 -6.12
N HIS A 73 -20.18 -5.54 -5.08
CA HIS A 73 -19.65 -4.18 -5.23
C HIS A 73 -18.13 -4.08 -5.08
N VAL A 74 -17.40 -5.22 -5.03
CA VAL A 74 -15.93 -5.24 -5.02
C VAL A 74 -15.39 -4.49 -6.24
N GLY A 75 -14.45 -3.57 -6.02
CA GLY A 75 -13.88 -2.72 -7.07
C GLY A 75 -14.66 -1.43 -7.34
N LEU A 76 -15.74 -1.14 -6.60
CA LEU A 76 -16.43 0.14 -6.69
C LEU A 76 -15.49 1.29 -6.31
N MET A 77 -15.35 2.28 -7.19
CA MET A 77 -14.47 3.44 -7.00
C MET A 77 -15.25 4.73 -6.82
N VAL A 78 -14.88 5.53 -5.82
CA VAL A 78 -15.54 6.81 -5.51
C VAL A 78 -14.52 7.86 -5.10
N TYR A 79 -14.84 9.15 -5.27
CA TYR A 79 -14.08 10.25 -4.68
C TYR A 79 -14.77 10.70 -3.38
N ASN A 80 -14.16 10.40 -2.25
CA ASN A 80 -14.69 10.74 -0.94
C ASN A 80 -14.50 12.23 -0.60
N LEU A 81 -15.53 12.85 -0.03
CA LEU A 81 -15.55 14.25 0.39
C LEU A 81 -15.41 14.43 1.91
N THR A 82 -15.57 13.36 2.70
CA THR A 82 -15.47 13.38 4.17
C THR A 82 -14.05 13.76 4.58
N THR A 83 -13.93 14.66 5.58
CA THR A 83 -12.64 15.18 6.08
C THR A 83 -12.35 14.78 7.53
N THR A 84 -13.27 14.03 8.13
CA THR A 84 -13.20 13.55 9.51
C THR A 84 -12.76 12.10 9.56
N SER A 85 -11.87 11.78 10.50
CA SER A 85 -11.42 10.41 10.77
C SER A 85 -12.59 9.42 10.87
N PRO A 86 -12.49 8.21 10.28
CA PRO A 86 -11.30 7.63 9.63
C PRO A 86 -11.06 8.09 8.19
N PHE A 87 -11.94 8.90 7.60
CA PHE A 87 -11.87 9.27 6.20
C PHE A 87 -11.13 10.57 5.94
N LYS A 88 -10.48 10.65 4.77
CA LYS A 88 -9.92 11.89 4.20
C LYS A 88 -10.48 12.08 2.80
N LYS A 89 -10.29 13.29 2.24
CA LYS A 89 -10.62 13.53 0.83
C LYS A 89 -9.66 12.74 -0.05
N GLY A 90 -10.18 11.86 -0.89
CA GLY A 90 -9.36 10.96 -1.69
C GLY A 90 -10.18 10.00 -2.53
N ILE A 91 -9.50 9.21 -3.34
CA ILE A 91 -10.12 8.12 -4.10
C ILE A 91 -10.20 6.91 -3.19
N TYR A 92 -11.36 6.28 -3.09
CA TYR A 92 -11.57 5.05 -2.33
C TYR A 92 -12.08 3.94 -3.23
N VAL A 93 -11.65 2.71 -2.93
CA VAL A 93 -12.06 1.47 -3.59
C VAL A 93 -12.67 0.55 -2.53
N TRP A 94 -13.81 -0.04 -2.84
CA TRP A 94 -14.39 -1.09 -1.99
C TRP A 94 -13.68 -2.43 -2.24
N ASP A 95 -13.10 -3.04 -1.21
CA ASP A 95 -12.37 -4.31 -1.32
C ASP A 95 -13.23 -5.56 -1.10
N GLY A 96 -14.49 -5.38 -0.70
CA GLY A 96 -15.41 -6.47 -0.32
C GLY A 96 -15.76 -6.49 1.16
N GLU A 97 -14.94 -5.88 2.00
CA GLU A 97 -15.18 -5.78 3.43
C GLU A 97 -15.17 -4.33 3.92
N GLN A 98 -14.28 -3.52 3.35
CA GLN A 98 -14.11 -2.12 3.69
C GLN A 98 -13.68 -1.21 2.51
N TRP A 99 -13.84 0.09 2.73
CA TRP A 99 -13.30 1.14 1.85
C TRP A 99 -11.82 1.38 2.13
N THR A 100 -10.99 1.19 1.10
CA THR A 100 -9.54 1.44 1.14
C THR A 100 -9.18 2.61 0.23
N GLU A 101 -8.28 3.50 0.67
CA GLU A 101 -7.84 4.63 -0.15
C GLU A 101 -6.93 4.16 -1.30
N ALA A 102 -7.27 4.53 -2.54
CA ALA A 102 -6.57 4.03 -3.74
C ALA A 102 -5.21 4.70 -3.99
N ALA A 103 -4.93 5.84 -3.35
CA ALA A 103 -3.74 6.66 -3.60
C ALA A 103 -2.55 6.33 -2.67
N GLU A 104 -2.68 5.35 -1.78
CA GLU A 104 -1.65 4.99 -0.78
C GLU A 104 -0.52 4.12 -1.35
N GLY A 105 -0.13 4.37 -2.62
CA GLY A 105 0.68 3.47 -3.42
C GLY A 105 2.04 3.97 -3.90
N ALA A 106 2.43 5.24 -3.67
CA ALA A 106 3.70 5.75 -4.24
C ALA A 106 4.69 6.36 -3.25
N ASP A 107 4.28 6.86 -2.08
CA ASP A 107 5.26 7.37 -1.10
C ASP A 107 4.74 7.47 0.35
N SER A 108 3.67 6.76 0.68
CA SER A 108 3.10 6.75 2.02
C SER A 108 2.46 5.38 2.23
N GLY A 109 3.24 4.49 2.85
CA GLY A 109 2.85 3.12 3.19
C GLY A 109 1.53 3.03 3.93
N SER A 110 0.47 2.75 3.17
CA SER A 110 -0.82 2.31 3.69
C SER A 110 -1.57 1.40 2.72
N GLY A 111 -0.84 0.69 1.86
CA GLY A 111 -1.05 -0.75 1.86
C GLY A 111 -0.58 -1.29 3.21
N GLY A 112 -1.27 -2.26 3.82
CA GLY A 112 -0.91 -2.85 5.13
C GLY A 112 0.50 -3.49 5.24
N GLY A 113 1.43 -3.19 4.32
CA GLY A 113 2.86 -3.36 4.51
C GLY A 113 3.36 -2.38 5.55
N LYS A 114 3.83 -2.90 6.68
CA LYS A 114 4.53 -2.11 7.69
C LYS A 114 5.65 -1.32 7.01
N LYS A 115 5.75 -0.01 7.26
CA LYS A 115 6.90 0.78 6.77
C LYS A 115 8.14 0.29 7.53
N TRP A 116 9.24 0.01 6.85
CA TRP A 116 10.47 -0.42 7.50
C TRP A 116 11.70 0.10 6.75
N PHE A 117 12.80 0.24 7.47
CA PHE A 117 14.08 0.67 6.92
C PHE A 117 15.25 0.05 7.69
N TYR A 118 16.42 -0.04 7.06
CA TYR A 118 17.62 -0.58 7.71
C TYR A 118 18.20 0.42 8.70
N MET A 119 18.71 -0.07 9.84
CA MET A 119 19.54 0.73 10.72
C MET A 119 20.84 1.13 9.98
N PRO A 120 21.28 2.40 10.02
CA PRO A 120 22.51 2.78 9.36
C PRO A 120 23.73 2.12 10.03
N ALA A 121 24.76 1.85 9.24
CA ALA A 121 25.91 1.06 9.67
C ALA A 121 26.61 1.62 10.93
N PHE A 122 26.97 0.74 11.85
CA PHE A 122 27.64 1.09 13.10
C PHE A 122 28.56 -0.03 13.59
N ASN A 123 29.51 0.33 14.47
CA ASN A 123 30.35 -0.64 15.18
C ASN A 123 29.68 -1.02 16.49
N LEU A 124 29.53 -2.33 16.73
CA LEU A 124 29.03 -2.86 17.99
C LEU A 124 30.20 -3.10 18.97
N PRO A 125 30.14 -2.61 20.21
CA PRO A 125 31.20 -2.84 21.22
C PRO A 125 31.33 -4.33 21.60
N MET A 126 32.52 -4.90 21.41
CA MET A 126 32.80 -6.34 21.60
C MET A 126 34.19 -6.60 22.21
N GLU A 127 34.71 -5.67 22.98
CA GLU A 127 36.10 -5.69 23.49
C GLU A 127 36.36 -6.81 24.51
N THR A 128 35.30 -7.27 25.17
CA THR A 128 35.33 -8.30 26.21
C THR A 128 34.13 -9.22 26.05
N THR A 129 34.32 -10.50 26.37
CA THR A 129 33.22 -11.46 26.47
C THR A 129 32.27 -11.10 27.62
N GLY A 130 31.04 -11.61 27.54
CA GLY A 130 30.00 -11.42 28.56
C GLY A 130 28.85 -10.51 28.12
N SER A 131 27.95 -10.23 29.06
CA SER A 131 26.72 -9.47 28.81
C SER A 131 26.99 -7.98 28.66
N LYS A 132 26.44 -7.40 27.59
CA LYS A 132 26.51 -5.98 27.26
C LYS A 132 25.13 -5.46 26.87
N THR A 133 25.00 -4.14 26.88
CA THR A 133 23.84 -3.44 26.33
C THR A 133 24.31 -2.35 25.37
N PHE A 134 23.51 -2.07 24.35
CA PHE A 134 23.78 -1.01 23.38
C PHE A 134 22.49 -0.29 23.01
N ASP A 135 22.52 1.03 23.06
CA ASP A 135 21.38 1.89 22.71
C ASP A 135 21.33 2.10 21.19
N LEU A 136 20.51 1.29 20.51
CA LEU A 136 20.34 1.36 19.06
C LEU A 136 19.66 2.67 18.66
N TYR A 137 18.73 3.17 19.46
CA TYR A 137 18.00 4.39 19.16
C TYR A 137 18.89 5.62 19.25
N ALA A 138 19.69 5.75 20.30
CA ALA A 138 20.64 6.85 20.43
C ALA A 138 21.66 6.84 19.29
N LYS A 139 22.13 5.65 18.88
CA LYS A 139 23.03 5.50 17.74
C LYS A 139 22.37 5.91 16.42
N TYR A 140 21.14 5.46 16.19
CA TYR A 140 20.31 5.86 15.06
C TYR A 140 20.13 7.37 15.01
N GLN A 141 19.63 7.99 16.08
CA GLN A 141 19.38 9.42 16.15
C GLN A 141 20.66 10.23 15.89
N GLY A 142 21.79 9.80 16.44
CA GLY A 142 23.08 10.46 16.25
C GLY A 142 23.66 10.37 14.84
N GLN A 143 23.11 9.52 13.96
CA GLN A 143 23.55 9.42 12.55
C GLN A 143 22.85 10.42 11.62
N PHE A 144 21.79 11.10 12.08
CA PHE A 144 21.06 12.09 11.28
C PHE A 144 21.42 13.50 11.73
N ASP A 145 21.75 14.36 10.77
CA ASP A 145 21.86 15.80 10.99
C ASP A 145 20.52 16.48 10.73
N ALA A 146 20.40 17.75 11.14
CA ALA A 146 19.17 18.54 10.98
C ALA A 146 18.71 18.73 9.51
N LYS A 147 19.50 18.28 8.52
CA LYS A 147 19.18 18.41 7.09
C LYS A 147 18.52 17.15 6.50
N MET A 148 18.45 16.05 7.27
CA MET A 148 17.99 14.75 6.79
C MET A 148 16.48 14.47 6.99
N GLY A 149 15.70 15.47 7.43
CA GLY A 149 14.25 15.36 7.56
C GLY A 149 13.77 14.86 8.93
N THR A 150 12.54 14.33 8.97
CA THR A 150 11.89 13.88 10.21
C THR A 150 12.46 12.54 10.69
N ILE A 151 12.95 12.52 11.92
CA ILE A 151 13.46 11.32 12.61
C ILE A 151 12.31 10.69 13.40
N TYR A 152 12.12 9.39 13.30
CA TYR A 152 11.12 8.68 14.11
C TYR A 152 11.53 8.68 15.59
N GLY A 153 10.55 8.85 16.47
CA GLY A 153 10.70 8.68 17.91
C GLY A 153 10.94 7.22 18.28
N LYS A 154 11.66 6.97 19.37
CA LYS A 154 12.00 5.60 19.82
C LYS A 154 10.79 4.69 20.02
N LYS A 155 9.66 5.25 20.47
CA LYS A 155 8.41 4.52 20.69
C LYS A 155 7.62 4.27 19.41
N GLU A 156 7.95 4.96 18.33
CA GLU A 156 7.33 4.80 17.01
C GLU A 156 7.97 3.66 16.20
N LEU A 157 9.01 3.00 16.74
CA LEU A 157 9.77 1.96 16.08
C LEU A 157 9.67 0.61 16.83
N ASP A 158 9.54 -0.47 16.07
CA ASP A 158 9.90 -1.82 16.48
C ASP A 158 11.33 -2.12 15.99
N TYR A 159 12.15 -2.68 16.86
CA TYR A 159 13.55 -3.00 16.60
C TYR A 159 13.70 -4.50 16.33
N VAL A 160 14.10 -4.87 15.12
CA VAL A 160 14.16 -6.28 14.70
C VAL A 160 15.57 -6.63 14.26
N VAL A 161 16.20 -7.58 14.96
CA VAL A 161 17.44 -8.22 14.50
C VAL A 161 17.06 -9.29 13.49
N VAL A 162 17.49 -9.11 12.25
CA VAL A 162 17.19 -10.02 11.14
C VAL A 162 18.19 -11.15 11.06
N ASN A 163 19.47 -10.85 11.29
CA ASN A 163 20.55 -11.83 11.23
C ASN A 163 21.77 -11.36 12.04
N TYR A 164 22.53 -12.30 12.58
CA TYR A 164 23.84 -12.11 13.19
C TYR A 164 24.57 -13.46 13.28
N ASP A 165 25.90 -13.42 13.46
CA ASP A 165 26.71 -14.63 13.71
C ASP A 165 26.53 -15.10 15.16
N ASN A 166 25.87 -16.26 15.33
CA ASN A 166 25.57 -16.83 16.63
C ASN A 166 26.75 -17.52 17.32
N THR A 167 27.88 -17.66 16.63
CA THR A 167 29.13 -18.15 17.24
C THR A 167 29.88 -17.04 17.96
N VAL A 168 29.64 -15.79 17.55
CA VAL A 168 30.33 -14.60 18.07
C VAL A 168 29.45 -13.83 19.05
N LEU A 169 28.13 -13.77 18.80
CA LEU A 169 27.18 -12.97 19.57
C LEU A 169 25.92 -13.77 19.90
N SER A 170 25.24 -13.41 20.99
CA SER A 170 23.89 -13.90 21.29
C SER A 170 23.02 -12.73 21.74
N VAL A 171 22.04 -12.36 20.93
CA VAL A 171 21.09 -11.28 21.28
C VAL A 171 20.02 -11.83 22.22
N THR A 172 19.86 -11.21 23.40
CA THR A 172 18.94 -11.68 24.44
C THR A 172 17.63 -10.92 24.50
N GLY A 173 17.57 -9.71 23.92
CA GLY A 173 16.34 -8.95 23.82
C GLY A 173 16.57 -7.48 23.43
N ILE A 174 15.49 -6.80 23.07
CA ILE A 174 15.49 -5.35 22.81
C ILE A 174 14.29 -4.75 23.54
N THR A 175 14.53 -3.65 24.25
CA THR A 175 13.49 -2.89 24.97
C THR A 175 12.68 -2.00 24.02
N ASP A 176 11.52 -1.53 24.46
CA ASP A 176 10.68 -0.57 23.73
C ASP A 176 11.32 0.82 23.59
N GLU A 177 12.35 1.10 24.40
CA GLU A 177 13.18 2.30 24.33
C GLU A 177 14.33 2.17 23.30
N GLY A 178 14.50 1.01 22.66
CA GLY A 178 15.54 0.77 21.65
C GLY A 178 16.90 0.32 22.20
N VAL A 179 16.96 -0.11 23.47
CA VAL A 179 18.18 -0.66 24.07
C VAL A 179 18.23 -2.17 23.86
N MET A 180 19.26 -2.63 23.14
CA MET A 180 19.54 -4.04 22.87
C MET A 180 20.44 -4.65 23.93
N SER A 181 20.09 -5.84 24.41
CA SER A 181 20.89 -6.68 25.30
C SER A 181 21.47 -7.85 24.52
N TYR A 182 22.77 -8.11 24.70
CA TYR A 182 23.47 -9.17 23.99
C TYR A 182 24.65 -9.72 24.81
N ASN A 183 25.07 -10.94 24.51
CA ASN A 183 26.29 -11.56 25.04
C ASN A 183 27.34 -11.62 23.93
N VAL A 184 28.55 -11.19 24.24
CA VAL A 184 29.73 -11.42 23.41
C VAL A 184 30.31 -12.78 23.78
N LEU A 185 30.29 -13.70 22.82
CA LEU A 185 30.80 -15.07 22.96
C LEU A 185 32.25 -15.16 22.49
N ASP A 186 32.58 -14.44 21.42
CA ASP A 186 33.92 -14.32 20.86
C ASP A 186 34.21 -12.84 20.54
N THR A 187 35.44 -12.41 20.80
CA THR A 187 35.92 -11.03 20.54
C THR A 187 36.67 -10.92 19.21
N ASP A 188 36.87 -12.02 18.48
CA ASP A 188 37.54 -12.06 17.19
C ASP A 188 36.58 -12.50 16.06
N PRO A 189 35.61 -11.64 15.68
CA PRO A 189 34.68 -11.93 14.59
C PRO A 189 35.42 -12.16 13.26
N SER A 190 34.93 -13.11 12.46
CA SER A 190 35.37 -13.26 11.07
C SER A 190 35.10 -12.00 10.25
N SER A 191 35.82 -11.80 9.15
CA SER A 191 35.61 -10.66 8.23
C SER A 191 34.23 -10.64 7.56
N THR A 192 33.46 -11.73 7.69
CA THR A 192 32.09 -11.87 7.19
C THR A 192 31.03 -11.79 8.29
N ALA A 193 31.43 -11.56 9.55
CA ALA A 193 30.48 -11.43 10.65
C ALA A 193 29.85 -10.03 10.63
N PHE A 194 28.58 -9.96 10.25
CA PHE A 194 27.78 -8.74 10.32
C PHE A 194 26.41 -9.03 10.93
N MET A 195 25.83 -8.00 11.53
CA MET A 195 24.47 -8.04 12.06
C MET A 195 23.59 -7.15 11.18
N THR A 196 22.39 -7.62 10.88
CA THR A 196 21.38 -6.85 10.16
C THR A 196 20.25 -6.49 11.12
N ILE A 197 19.96 -5.19 11.22
CA ILE A 197 18.87 -4.66 12.03
C ILE A 197 17.93 -3.85 11.13
N VAL A 198 16.64 -4.08 11.29
CA VAL A 198 15.57 -3.34 10.62
C VAL A 198 14.72 -2.64 11.68
N PHE A 199 14.37 -1.38 11.39
CA PHE A 199 13.38 -0.63 12.16
C PHE A 199 12.06 -0.66 11.40
N VAL A 200 11.01 -1.09 12.09
CA VAL A 200 9.66 -1.13 11.56
C VAL A 200 8.86 -0.02 12.22
N VAL A 201 8.27 0.87 11.42
CA VAL A 201 7.45 1.97 11.93
C VAL A 201 6.12 1.42 12.39
N LYS A 202 5.75 1.72 13.63
CA LYS A 202 4.46 1.38 14.21
C LYS A 202 3.35 2.22 13.57
N GLN A 203 2.18 1.62 13.42
CA GLN A 203 0.96 2.29 12.96
C GLN A 203 0.16 2.86 14.13
#